data_AF-A0A534U7F9-F1
#
_entry.id   AF-A0A534U7F9-F1
#
_cell.length_a   1.000
_cell.length_b   1.000
_cell.length_c   1.000
_cell.angle_alpha   90.00
_cell.angle_beta   90.00
_cell.angle_gamma   90.00
#
_symmetry.space_group_name_H-M   'P 1'
#
loop_
_entity.id
_entity.type
_entity.pdbx_description
1 polymer ?
#
loop_
_entity_poly.entity_id
_entity_poly.type
_entity_poly.pdbx_seq_one_letter_code
_entity_poly.pdbx_strand_id
1 'polypeptide(L)' 'MSPRLRFDDVQEGDELPQREFVLSKTQVREYARAGGLWTPRFTDDEGARQEGLPGMIT' A
#
# COMPACT_ATOMS: atom_id res chain seq x y z
N MET A 1 -21.71 2.71 -4.89
CA MET A 1 -20.97 3.44 -5.93
C MET A 1 -20.56 4.77 -5.35
N SER A 2 -19.27 5.12 -5.36
CA SER A 2 -18.88 6.50 -5.07
C SER A 2 -19.48 7.42 -6.15
N PRO A 3 -20.07 8.56 -5.78
CA PRO A 3 -20.57 9.51 -6.76
C PRO A 3 -19.41 9.96 -7.66
N ARG A 4 -19.68 10.10 -8.96
CA ARG A 4 -18.71 10.71 -9.87
C ARG A 4 -18.66 12.20 -9.57
N LEU A 5 -17.56 12.64 -8.97
CA LEU A 5 -17.23 14.07 -8.87
C LEU A 5 -17.12 14.68 -10.27
N ARG A 6 -17.67 15.88 -10.44
CA ARG A 6 -17.51 16.72 -11.61
C ARG A 6 -16.51 17.84 -11.32
N PHE A 7 -16.07 18.50 -12.37
CA PHE A 7 -15.18 19.65 -12.25
C PHE A 7 -15.80 20.77 -11.40
N ASP A 8 -17.09 21.05 -11.59
CA ASP A 8 -17.80 22.11 -10.86
C ASP A 8 -18.07 21.76 -9.37
N ASP A 9 -17.75 20.53 -8.94
CA ASP A 9 -17.98 20.06 -7.56
C ASP A 9 -16.77 20.27 -6.63
N VAL A 10 -15.64 20.78 -7.15
CA VAL A 10 -14.41 21.01 -6.36
C VAL A 10 -13.98 22.48 -6.39
N GLN A 11 -13.39 22.93 -5.29
CA GLN A 11 -12.83 24.26 -5.13
C GLN A 11 -11.34 24.20 -4.80
N GLU A 12 -10.62 25.28 -5.10
CA GLU A 12 -9.22 25.40 -4.70
C GLU A 12 -9.12 25.33 -3.17
N GLY A 13 -8.29 24.40 -2.68
CA GLY A 13 -8.13 24.14 -1.26
C GLY A 13 -8.95 22.98 -0.70
N ASP A 14 -9.81 22.34 -1.51
CA ASP A 14 -10.51 21.12 -1.09
C ASP A 14 -9.53 19.98 -0.81
N GLU A 15 -9.77 19.27 0.29
CA GLU A 15 -9.03 18.07 0.67
C GLU A 15 -9.90 16.83 0.55
N LEU A 16 -9.29 15.73 0.11
CA LEU A 16 -9.96 14.43 0.17
C LEU A 16 -10.03 13.95 1.62
N PRO A 17 -11.10 13.23 2.01
CA PRO A 17 -11.17 12.63 3.33
C PRO A 17 -9.96 11.72 3.59
N GLN A 18 -9.29 11.94 4.72
CA GLN A 18 -8.25 11.03 5.18
C GLN A 18 -8.84 9.63 5.37
N ARG A 19 -8.11 8.62 4.90
CA ARG A 19 -8.45 7.22 5.12
C ARG A 19 -7.27 6.52 5.76
N GLU A 20 -7.57 5.78 6.81
CA GLU A 20 -6.59 4.90 7.45
C GLU A 20 -6.77 3.49 6.92
N PHE A 21 -5.64 2.84 6.65
CA PHE A 21 -5.60 1.46 6.20
C PHE A 21 -4.59 0.71 7.07
N VAL A 22 -5.00 -0.47 7.53
CA VAL A 22 -4.07 -1.44 8.13
C VAL A 22 -3.70 -2.43 7.03
N LEU A 23 -2.42 -2.46 6.68
CA LEU A 23 -1.90 -3.38 5.69
C LEU A 23 -1.45 -4.66 6.37
N SER A 24 -2.03 -5.79 5.94
CA SER A 24 -1.56 -7.11 6.38
C SER A 24 -0.39 -7.58 5.52
N LYS A 25 0.49 -8.40 6.10
CA LYS A 25 1.57 -9.09 5.37
C LYS A 25 1.03 -9.84 4.15
N THR A 26 -0.14 -10.46 4.27
CA THR A 26 -0.79 -11.16 3.16
C THR A 26 -1.13 -10.22 2.01
N GLN A 27 -1.73 -9.06 2.27
CA GLN A 27 -2.03 -8.08 1.23
C GLN A 27 -0.77 -7.58 0.52
N VAL A 28 0.30 -7.31 1.27
CA VAL A 28 1.56 -6.88 0.66
C VAL A 28 2.17 -7.98 -0.21
N ARG A 29 2.13 -9.24 0.22
CA ARG A 29 2.60 -10.36 -0.62
C ARG A 29 1.79 -10.52 -1.90
N GLU A 30 0.46 -10.42 -1.83
CA GLU A 30 -0.39 -10.51 -3.01
C GLU A 30 -0.14 -9.34 -3.97
N TYR A 31 0.05 -8.13 -3.45
CA TYR A 31 0.43 -6.98 -4.26
C TYR A 31 1.81 -7.19 -4.92
N ALA A 32 2.80 -7.64 -4.14
CA ALA A 32 4.15 -7.91 -4.64
C ALA A 32 4.13 -8.97 -5.75
N ARG A 33 3.35 -10.04 -5.58
CA ARG A 33 3.12 -11.07 -6.60
C ARG A 33 2.50 -10.49 -7.87
N ALA A 34 1.47 -9.66 -7.74
CA ALA A 34 0.80 -9.03 -8.88
C ALA A 34 1.72 -8.06 -9.62
N GLY A 35 2.60 -7.36 -8.91
CA GLY A 35 3.58 -6.42 -9.47
C GLY A 35 4.90 -7.06 -9.94
N GLY A 36 5.10 -8.36 -9.77
CA GLY A 36 6.36 -9.04 -10.09
C GLY A 36 7.53 -8.62 -9.18
N LEU A 37 7.24 -8.19 -7.96
CA LEU A 37 8.23 -7.78 -6.96
C LEU A 37 8.58 -8.98 -6.06
N TRP A 38 9.71 -9.62 -6.34
CA TRP A 38 10.08 -10.89 -5.68
C TRP A 38 11.10 -10.76 -4.56
N THR A 39 11.55 -9.53 -4.26
CA THR A 39 12.58 -9.28 -3.24
C THR A 39 12.09 -9.64 -1.84
N PRO A 40 12.92 -10.28 -1.00
CA PRO A 40 12.56 -10.72 0.35
C PRO A 40 11.89 -9.65 1.23
N ARG A 41 12.28 -8.38 1.13
CA ARG A 41 11.62 -7.26 1.85
C ARG A 41 10.08 -7.19 1.74
N PHE A 42 9.49 -7.80 0.71
CA PHE A 42 8.04 -7.87 0.50
C PHE A 42 7.45 -9.28 0.57
N THR A 43 8.27 -10.32 0.70
CA THR A 43 7.83 -11.71 0.54
C THR A 43 8.21 -12.62 1.70
N ASP A 44 9.27 -12.29 2.46
CA ASP A 44 9.83 -13.12 3.52
C ASP A 44 10.37 -12.29 4.70
N ASP A 45 9.97 -12.64 5.93
CA ASP A 45 10.34 -11.91 7.14
C ASP A 45 11.83 -12.06 7.48
N GLU A 46 12.37 -13.28 7.38
CA GLU A 46 13.79 -13.51 7.71
C GLU A 46 14.71 -12.94 6.63
N GLY A 47 14.36 -13.12 5.35
CA GLY A 47 15.08 -12.51 4.26
C GLY A 47 15.07 -10.97 4.34
N ALA A 48 13.96 -10.36 4.77
CA ALA A 48 13.94 -8.92 5.06
C ALA A 48 14.93 -8.54 6.18
N ARG A 49 15.05 -9.35 7.23
CA ARG A 49 16.06 -9.14 8.29
C ARG A 49 17.48 -9.28 7.80
N GLN A 50 17.73 -10.21 6.88
CA GLN A 50 19.03 -10.35 6.23
C GLN A 50 19.39 -9.14 5.36
N GLU A 51 18.39 -8.42 4.85
CA GLU A 51 18.56 -7.12 4.18
C GLU A 51 18.75 -5.94 5.16
N GLY A 52 18.72 -6.19 6.48
CA GLY A 52 18.89 -5.16 7.52
C GLY A 52 17.58 -4.49 7.97
N LEU A 53 16.42 -5.02 7.58
CA LEU A 53 15.11 -4.52 7.99
C LEU A 53 14.63 -5.21 9.30
N PRO A 54 13.69 -4.62 10.05
CA PRO A 54 13.12 -5.30 11.24
C PRO A 54 12.24 -6.53 10.90
N GLY A 55 11.79 -6.64 9.65
CA GLY A 55 10.92 -7.68 9.10
C GLY A 55 10.37 -7.23 7.75
N MET A 56 9.39 -7.95 7.19
CA MET A 56 8.71 -7.53 5.96
C MET A 56 8.10 -6.14 6.09
N ILE A 57 8.19 -5.35 5.03
CA ILE A 57 7.51 -4.06 4.93
C ILE A 57 6.00 -4.31 4.80
N THR A 58 5.21 -3.66 5.65
CA THR A 58 3.73 -3.67 5.64
C THR A 58 3.18 -2.28 5.73
#